data_AF-A0A7V2TZ64-F1
#
_entry.id   AF-A0A7V2TZ64-F1
#
_cell.length_a   1.000
_cell.length_b   1.000
_cell.length_c   1.000
_cell.angle_alpha   90.00
_cell.angle_beta   90.00
_cell.angle_gamma   90.00
#
_symmetry.space_group_name_H-M   'P 1'
#
loop_
_entity.id
_entity.type
_entity.pdbx_description
1 polymer ?
#
loop_
_entity_poly.entity_id
_entity_poly.type
_entity_poly.pdbx_seq_one_letter_code
_entity_poly.pdbx_strand_id
1 'polypeptide(L)'
;MSSNHLEERGISRREFVKCAAAGAAGVALLGLPSGKSGAVEKYPHWGEAVIIRDEGATRGPMVNGNVVREMLEEAVKVFTNGGGWLALIPSYQPGEIVGIKVNAQIPKIATQPKVVSA
;
A
#
# COMPACT_ATOMS: atom_id res chain seq x y z
N MET A 1 41.97 16.56 -20.05
CA MET A 1 40.50 16.48 -19.89
C MET A 1 40.23 15.28 -18.98
N SER A 2 39.98 15.53 -17.70
CA SER A 2 39.70 14.47 -16.71
C SER A 2 38.20 14.23 -16.65
N SER A 3 37.77 13.04 -17.04
CA SER A 3 36.40 12.57 -16.88
C SER A 3 36.15 12.23 -15.41
N ASN A 4 35.35 13.05 -14.73
CA ASN A 4 34.83 12.73 -13.41
C ASN A 4 33.80 11.60 -13.53
N HIS A 5 34.26 10.38 -13.27
CA HIS A 5 33.38 9.23 -13.02
C HIS A 5 32.76 9.44 -11.63
N LEU A 6 31.56 10.01 -11.58
CA LEU A 6 30.70 9.87 -10.41
C LEU A 6 30.13 8.45 -10.47
N GLU A 7 30.80 7.51 -9.80
CA GLU A 7 30.18 6.26 -9.41
C GLU A 7 28.95 6.59 -8.56
N GLU A 8 27.75 6.26 -9.06
CA GLU A 8 26.56 6.14 -8.22
C GLU A 8 26.80 5.00 -7.22
N ARG A 9 27.45 5.32 -6.10
CA ARG A 9 27.56 4.39 -4.97
C ARG A 9 26.17 4.27 -4.35
N GLY A 10 25.43 3.24 -4.77
CA GLY A 10 24.16 2.89 -4.16
C GLY A 10 24.32 2.75 -2.65
N ILE A 11 23.46 3.45 -1.90
CA ILE A 11 23.43 3.39 -0.44
C ILE A 11 23.22 1.94 0.00
N SER A 12 24.12 1.42 0.83
CA SER A 12 23.94 0.08 1.40
C SER A 12 22.76 0.05 2.37
N ARG A 13 22.10 -1.10 2.54
CA ARG A 13 21.00 -1.26 3.52
C ARG A 13 21.36 -0.77 4.92
N ARG A 14 22.61 -0.95 5.33
CA ARG A 14 23.13 -0.50 6.63
C ARG A 14 23.19 1.02 6.72
N GLU A 15 23.64 1.69 5.66
CA GLU A 15 23.65 3.16 5.58
C GLU A 15 22.24 3.73 5.52
N PHE A 16 21.34 3.08 4.78
CA PHE A 16 19.93 3.46 4.77
C PHE A 16 19.31 3.42 6.18
N VAL A 17 19.53 2.33 6.93
CA VAL A 17 19.02 2.20 8.30
C VAL A 17 19.62 3.27 9.23
N LYS A 18 20.91 3.57 9.09
CA LYS A 18 21.56 4.64 9.87
C LYS A 18 20.98 6.03 9.55
N CYS A 19 20.79 6.33 8.27
CA CYS A 19 20.20 7.59 7.83
C CYS A 19 18.74 7.73 8.29
N ALA A 20 17.94 6.67 8.18
CA ALA A 20 16.56 6.65 8.66
C ALA A 20 16.48 6.84 10.17
N ALA A 21 17.34 6.18 10.94
CA ALA A 21 17.41 6.33 12.40
C ALA A 21 17.81 7.74 12.83
N ALA A 22 18.80 8.34 12.16
CA ALA A 22 19.22 9.72 12.42
C ALA A 22 18.10 10.74 12.09
N GLY A 23 17.40 10.53 10.97
CA GLY A 23 16.24 11.36 10.60
C GLY A 23 15.10 11.28 11.62
N ALA A 24 14.75 10.06 12.06
CA ALA A 24 13.70 9.86 13.06
C ALA A 24 14.06 10.49 14.42
N ALA A 25 15.32 10.35 14.86
CA ALA A 25 15.81 10.98 16.09
C ALA A 25 15.79 12.51 16.01
N GLY A 26 16.16 13.08 14.85
CA GLY A 26 16.08 14.52 14.60
C GLY A 26 14.65 15.06 14.69
N VAL A 27 13.67 14.36 14.12
CA VAL A 27 12.25 14.73 14.21
C VAL A 27 11.74 14.65 15.66
N ALA A 28 12.13 13.62 16.40
CA ALA A 28 11.75 13.47 17.81
C ALA A 28 12.35 14.55 18.73
N LEU A 29 13.62 14.93 18.50
CA LEU A 29 14.32 15.96 19.28
C LEU A 29 13.82 17.38 18.99
N LEU A 30 13.34 17.64 17.77
CA LEU A 30 12.82 18.94 17.37
C LEU A 30 11.39 19.22 17.86
N GLY A 31 10.76 18.28 18.57
CA GLY A 31 9.45 18.48 19.18
C GLY A 31 8.35 18.85 18.17
N LEU A 32 8.53 18.49 16.90
CA LEU A 32 7.49 18.67 15.89
C LEU A 32 6.25 17.90 16.36
N PRO A 33 5.08 18.53 16.39
CA PRO A 33 3.89 17.90 16.95
C PRO A 33 3.68 16.58 16.23
N SER A 34 3.56 15.50 17.01
CA SER A 34 3.10 14.17 16.56
C SER A 34 1.63 14.20 16.09
N GLY A 35 1.14 15.37 15.69
CA GLY A 35 -0.19 15.61 15.19
C GLY A 35 -0.43 14.67 14.04
N LYS A 36 -1.52 13.90 14.20
CA LYS A 36 -2.22 13.23 13.10
C LYS A 36 -2.08 14.10 11.87
N SER A 37 -1.42 13.59 10.82
CA SER A 37 -1.29 14.37 9.59
C SER A 37 -2.70 14.78 9.15
N GLY A 38 -2.88 15.93 8.50
CA GLY A 38 -4.21 16.34 8.02
C GLY A 38 -4.92 15.28 7.15
N ALA A 39 -4.19 14.25 6.69
CA ALA A 39 -4.76 13.08 6.04
C ALA A 39 -5.62 12.20 6.97
N VAL A 40 -5.31 12.09 8.26
CA VAL A 40 -6.08 11.29 9.22
C VAL A 40 -7.43 11.94 9.54
N GLU A 41 -7.51 13.28 9.57
CA GLU A 41 -8.79 13.98 9.76
C GLU A 41 -9.71 13.82 8.54
N LYS A 42 -9.15 13.79 7.33
CA LYS A 42 -9.90 13.61 6.09
C LYS A 42 -10.24 12.14 5.80
N TYR A 43 -9.36 11.22 6.21
CA TYR A 43 -9.46 9.79 5.94
C TYR A 43 -9.28 9.04 7.27
N PRO A 44 -10.38 8.65 7.94
CA PRO A 44 -10.34 8.06 9.28
C PRO A 44 -9.44 6.83 9.42
N HIS A 45 -9.22 6.12 8.31
CA HIS A 45 -8.41 4.91 8.23
C HIS A 45 -7.03 5.14 7.59
N TRP A 46 -6.53 6.38 7.57
CA TRP A 46 -5.24 6.69 6.99
C TRP A 46 -4.12 5.93 7.70
N GLY A 47 -3.35 5.13 6.95
CA GLY A 47 -2.25 4.33 7.47
C GLY A 47 -2.67 2.97 8.02
N GLU A 48 -3.95 2.61 7.97
CA GLU A 48 -4.46 1.28 8.32
C GLU A 48 -4.50 0.38 7.08
N ALA A 49 -4.22 -0.91 7.27
CA ALA A 49 -4.31 -1.91 6.22
C ALA A 49 -4.83 -3.24 6.79
N VAL A 50 -5.75 -3.88 6.07
CA VAL A 50 -6.21 -5.23 6.34
C VAL A 50 -5.67 -6.16 5.26
N ILE A 51 -5.10 -7.29 5.69
CA ILE A 51 -4.54 -8.30 4.80
C ILE A 51 -5.41 -9.55 4.89
N ILE A 52 -6.06 -9.91 3.78
CA ILE A 52 -6.77 -11.19 3.63
C ILE A 52 -6.05 -12.03 2.58
N ARG A 53 -5.91 -13.32 2.86
CA ARG A 53 -5.23 -14.28 2.00
C ARG A 53 -6.14 -15.49 1.81
N ASP A 54 -6.29 -15.91 0.57
CA ASP A 54 -6.99 -17.12 0.18
C ASP A 54 -6.22 -17.78 -0.96
N GLU A 55 -5.87 -19.06 -0.80
CA GLU A 55 -5.11 -19.81 -1.81
C GLU A 55 -5.91 -20.05 -3.10
N GLY A 56 -7.25 -20.06 -3.00
CA GLY A 56 -8.18 -20.17 -4.11
C GLY A 56 -8.41 -18.87 -4.89
N ALA A 57 -7.83 -17.75 -4.45
CA ALA A 57 -7.99 -16.44 -5.11
C ALA A 57 -7.38 -16.40 -6.51
N THR A 58 -6.37 -17.23 -6.77
CA THR A 58 -5.70 -17.30 -8.06
C THR A 58 -5.39 -18.75 -8.46
N ARG A 59 -5.34 -19.01 -9.77
CA ARG A 59 -4.78 -20.24 -10.32
C ARG A 59 -3.84 -19.89 -11.47
N GLY A 60 -2.55 -19.75 -11.16
CA GLY A 60 -1.58 -19.19 -12.10
C GLY A 60 -1.93 -17.72 -12.41
N PRO A 61 -2.05 -17.31 -13.69
CA PRO A 61 -2.40 -15.93 -14.04
C PRO A 61 -3.90 -15.61 -13.90
N MET A 62 -4.74 -16.62 -13.64
CA MET A 62 -6.19 -16.45 -13.58
C MET A 62 -6.63 -16.04 -12.19
N VAL A 63 -7.48 -15.01 -12.12
CA VAL A 63 -8.13 -14.55 -10.88
C VAL A 63 -9.47 -15.24 -10.72
N ASN A 64 -9.74 -15.77 -9.52
CA ASN A 64 -11.06 -16.26 -9.15
C ASN A 64 -11.90 -15.11 -8.58
N GLY A 65 -12.74 -14.51 -9.42
CA GLY A 65 -13.54 -13.34 -9.04
C GLY A 65 -14.51 -13.57 -7.89
N ASN A 66 -15.01 -14.78 -7.69
CA ASN A 66 -15.91 -15.08 -6.57
C ASN A 66 -15.16 -15.07 -5.23
N VAL A 67 -14.01 -15.75 -5.17
CA VAL A 67 -13.16 -15.76 -3.98
C VAL A 67 -12.65 -14.35 -3.68
N VAL A 68 -12.18 -13.61 -4.69
CA VAL A 68 -11.73 -12.22 -4.49
C VAL A 68 -12.86 -11.31 -4.00
N ARG A 69 -14.10 -11.52 -4.46
CA ARG A 69 -15.25 -10.78 -3.95
C ARG A 69 -15.47 -11.08 -2.46
N GLU A 70 -15.47 -12.36 -2.06
CA GLU A 70 -15.63 -12.76 -0.67
C GLU A 70 -14.51 -12.22 0.23
N MET A 71 -13.26 -12.28 -0.25
CA MET A 71 -12.12 -11.67 0.43
C MET A 71 -12.31 -10.17 0.64
N LEU A 72 -12.87 -9.45 -0.34
CA LEU A 72 -13.11 -8.01 -0.21
C LEU A 72 -14.23 -7.71 0.77
N GLU A 73 -15.34 -8.46 0.75
CA GLU A 73 -16.43 -8.29 1.72
C GLU A 73 -15.93 -8.51 3.16
N GLU A 74 -15.14 -9.55 3.40
CA GLU A 74 -14.55 -9.79 4.71
C GLU A 74 -13.54 -8.70 5.08
N ALA A 75 -12.75 -8.20 4.11
CA ALA A 75 -11.80 -7.11 4.35
C ALA A 75 -12.53 -5.83 4.76
N VAL A 76 -13.61 -5.47 4.06
CA VAL A 76 -14.43 -4.30 4.41
C VAL A 76 -15.04 -4.47 5.80
N LYS A 77 -15.59 -5.65 6.10
CA LYS A 77 -16.15 -5.93 7.43
C LYS A 77 -15.11 -5.77 8.54
N VAL A 78 -13.91 -6.34 8.38
CA VAL A 78 -12.84 -6.22 9.37
C VAL A 78 -12.36 -4.77 9.48
N PHE A 79 -12.12 -4.11 8.35
CA PHE A 79 -11.58 -2.75 8.29
C PHE A 79 -12.54 -1.71 8.91
N THR A 80 -13.84 -1.94 8.80
CA THR A 80 -14.88 -1.04 9.29
C THR A 80 -15.48 -1.47 10.63
N ASN A 81 -14.92 -2.49 11.28
CA ASN A 81 -15.47 -3.10 12.50
C ASN A 81 -16.96 -3.47 12.36
N GLY A 82 -17.35 -3.99 11.20
CA GLY A 82 -18.72 -4.39 10.87
C GLY A 82 -19.60 -3.29 10.26
N GLY A 83 -19.09 -2.06 10.08
CA GLY A 83 -19.84 -0.95 9.47
C GLY A 83 -20.16 -1.11 7.98
N GLY A 84 -19.42 -1.98 7.27
CA GLY A 84 -19.65 -2.31 5.87
C GLY A 84 -19.30 -1.19 4.90
N TRP A 85 -19.80 -1.30 3.67
CA TRP A 85 -19.49 -0.38 2.57
C TRP A 85 -19.85 1.08 2.85
N LEU A 86 -20.95 1.35 3.55
CA LEU A 86 -21.39 2.71 3.89
C LEU A 86 -20.44 3.41 4.87
N ALA A 87 -19.75 2.65 5.73
CA ALA A 87 -18.74 3.22 6.62
C ALA A 87 -17.48 3.65 5.83
N LEU A 88 -17.17 2.97 4.73
CA LEU A 88 -16.01 3.26 3.89
C LEU A 88 -16.31 4.33 2.82
N ILE A 89 -17.49 4.29 2.21
CA ILE A 89 -17.96 5.21 1.17
C ILE A 89 -19.35 5.72 1.57
N PRO A 90 -19.44 6.79 2.38
CA PRO A 90 -20.72 7.25 2.94
C PRO A 90 -21.77 7.65 1.90
N SER A 91 -21.34 8.00 0.68
CA SER A 91 -22.24 8.36 -0.41
C SER A 91 -22.77 7.16 -1.20
N TYR A 92 -22.26 5.95 -0.96
CA TYR A 92 -22.63 4.75 -1.72
C TYR A 92 -24.11 4.43 -1.58
N GLN A 93 -24.79 4.15 -2.69
CA GLN A 93 -26.22 3.86 -2.73
C GLN A 93 -26.51 2.42 -3.13
N PRO A 94 -27.65 1.84 -2.67
CA PRO A 94 -28.10 0.53 -3.14
C PRO A 94 -28.22 0.50 -4.67
N GLY A 95 -27.60 -0.50 -5.30
CA GLY A 95 -27.62 -0.68 -6.76
C GLY A 95 -26.44 -0.06 -7.51
N GLU A 96 -25.58 0.71 -6.84
CA GLU A 96 -24.31 1.15 -7.43
C GLU A 96 -23.31 0.00 -7.52
N ILE A 97 -22.35 0.12 -8.45
CA ILE A 97 -21.34 -0.92 -8.71
C ILE A 97 -19.98 -0.40 -8.24
N VAL A 98 -19.36 -1.12 -7.30
CA VAL A 98 -17.97 -0.89 -6.92
C VAL A 98 -17.05 -1.68 -7.85
N GLY A 99 -16.26 -0.98 -8.66
CA GLY A 99 -15.23 -1.58 -9.50
C GLY A 99 -13.92 -1.79 -8.72
N ILE A 100 -13.36 -3.00 -8.76
CA ILE A 100 -12.13 -3.34 -8.07
C ILE A 100 -11.03 -3.59 -9.09
N LYS A 101 -9.95 -2.82 -9.01
CA LYS A 101 -8.74 -3.07 -9.80
C LYS A 101 -7.79 -3.95 -9.00
N VAL A 102 -7.58 -5.18 -9.48
CA VAL A 102 -6.60 -6.10 -8.90
C VAL A 102 -5.30 -6.02 -9.71
N ASN A 103 -4.18 -5.76 -9.03
CA ASN A 103 -2.85 -5.88 -9.64
C ASN A 103 -2.26 -7.24 -9.25
N ALA A 104 -2.26 -8.21 -10.18
CA ALA A 104 -1.60 -9.48 -9.95
C ALA A 104 -0.08 -9.31 -10.05
N GLN A 105 0.64 -9.52 -8.95
CA GLN A 105 2.10 -9.59 -8.97
C GLN A 105 2.53 -10.98 -9.46
N ILE A 106 2.72 -11.12 -10.77
CA ILE A 106 3.21 -12.35 -11.39
C ILE A 106 4.66 -12.09 -11.81
N PRO A 107 5.66 -12.83 -11.30
CA PRO A 107 7.06 -12.62 -11.67
C PRO A 107 7.34 -12.69 -13.19
N LYS A 108 6.47 -13.40 -13.92
CA LYS A 108 6.54 -13.57 -15.38
C LYS A 108 5.87 -12.46 -16.18
N ILE A 109 5.13 -11.54 -15.55
CA ILE A 109 4.43 -10.44 -16.20
C ILE A 109 4.81 -9.16 -15.45
N ALA A 110 5.77 -8.42 -15.99
CA ALA A 110 6.16 -7.14 -15.41
C ALA A 110 4.95 -6.19 -15.45
N THR A 111 4.44 -5.82 -14.28
CA THR A 111 3.37 -4.82 -14.13
C THR A 111 3.81 -3.44 -14.62
N GLN A 112 5.13 -3.21 -14.68
CA GLN A 112 5.76 -2.06 -15.32
C GLN A 112 7.13 -2.48 -15.90
N PRO A 113 7.24 -2.84 -17.20
CA PRO A 113 8.50 -3.30 -17.80
C PRO A 113 9.67 -2.34 -17.58
N LYS A 114 9.37 -1.03 -17.58
CA LYS A 114 10.36 0.05 -17.41
C LYS A 114 10.98 0.16 -16.01
N VAL A 115 10.35 -0.43 -14.99
CA VAL A 115 10.81 -0.34 -13.57
C VAL A 115 11.53 -1.63 -13.14
N VAL A 116 11.24 -2.74 -13.81
CA VAL A 116 11.86 -4.04 -13.51
C VAL A 116 13.28 -4.15 -14.10
N SER A 117 13.65 -3.29 -15.05
CA SER A 117 14.97 -3.25 -15.69
C SER A 117 15.89 -2.12 -15.21
N ALA A 118 15.58 -1.50 -14.07
CA ALA A 118 16.39 -0.45 -13.45
C ALA A 118 17.24 -1.01 -12.30
#